data_AF-A9BH32-F1
#
_entry.id   AF-A9BH32-F1
#
_cell.length_a   1.000
_cell.length_b   1.000
_cell.length_c   1.000
_cell.angle_alpha   90.00
_cell.angle_beta   90.00
_cell.angle_gamma   90.00
#
_symmetry.space_group_name_H-M   'P 1'
#
loop_
_entity.id
_entity.type
_entity.pdbx_description
1 polymer ?
#
loop_
_entity_poly.entity_id
_entity_poly.type
_entity_poly.pdbx_seq_one_letter_code
_entity_poly.pdbx_strand_id
1 'polypeptide(L)' 'MGGKWVANKLLNELKSSERISVLLPTHFLKKIVVYAYIVSSNIIEEN' A
#
# COMPACT_ATOMS: atom_id res chain seq x y z
N MET A 1 -3.50 3.60 14.61
CA MET A 1 -4.02 4.39 13.46
C MET A 1 -3.04 4.53 12.28
N GLY A 2 -1.74 4.18 12.41
CA GLY A 2 -0.74 4.44 11.36
C GLY A 2 -0.81 3.54 10.12
N GLY A 3 -1.02 2.23 10.26
CA GLY A 3 -0.98 1.30 9.11
C GLY A 3 -2.01 1.60 8.01
N LYS A 4 -3.25 1.97 8.39
CA LYS A 4 -4.31 2.33 7.43
C LYS A 4 -3.97 3.57 6.62
N TRP A 5 -3.33 4.56 7.24
CA TRP A 5 -2.90 5.78 6.57
C TRP A 5 -1.79 5.48 5.55
N VAL A 6 -0.79 4.68 5.92
CA VAL A 6 0.31 4.28 5.02
C VAL A 6 -0.22 3.51 3.81
N ALA A 7 -1.12 2.55 4.04
CA ALA A 7 -1.74 1.76 2.97
C ALA A 7 -2.51 2.63 1.97
N ASN A 8 -3.33 3.57 2.47
CA ASN A 8 -4.07 4.49 1.62
C ASN A 8 -3.17 5.47 0.87
N LYS A 9 -2.13 5.99 1.50
CA LYS A 9 -1.15 6.87 0.85
C LYS A 9 -0.43 6.12 -0.28
N LEU A 10 0.04 4.90 -0.02
CA LEU A 10 0.70 4.05 -1.01
C LEU A 10 -0.24 3.72 -2.18
N LEU A 11 -1.50 3.37 -1.91
CA LEU A 11 -2.48 3.09 -2.97
C LEU A 11 -2.67 4.31 -3.90
N ASN A 12 -2.71 5.51 -3.33
CA ASN A 12 -2.88 6.74 -4.09
C ASN A 12 -1.65 7.05 -4.95
N GLU A 13 -0.44 6.93 -4.40
CA GLU A 13 0.83 7.11 -5.13
C GLU A 13 0.97 6.10 -6.29
N LEU A 14 0.58 4.84 -6.06
CA LEU A 14 0.63 3.80 -7.09
C LEU A 14 -0.40 4.03 -8.20
N LYS A 15 -1.56 4.61 -7.88
CA LYS A 15 -2.59 4.98 -8.86
C LYS A 15 -2.22 6.23 -9.66
N SER A 16 -1.56 7.21 -9.05
CA SER A 16 -1.13 8.44 -9.72
C SER A 16 0.10 8.24 -10.60
N SER A 17 0.83 7.14 -10.41
CA SER A 17 1.98 6.79 -11.26
C SER A 17 1.50 6.11 -12.55
N GLU A 18 1.46 6.87 -13.65
CA GLU A 18 1.10 6.39 -14.99
C GLU A 18 1.89 5.15 -15.43
N ARG A 19 3.17 5.07 -15.04
CA ARG A 19 4.02 3.91 -15.33
C ARG A 19 3.56 2.67 -14.58
N ILE A 20 3.23 2.82 -13.30
CA ILE A 20 2.86 1.70 -12.43
C ILE A 20 1.46 1.20 -12.74
N SER A 21 0.52 2.10 -13.04
CA SER A 21 -0.85 1.73 -13.41
C SER A 21 -0.93 0.93 -14.71
N VAL A 22 0.02 1.15 -15.63
CA VAL A 22 0.14 0.39 -16.89
C VAL A 22 0.84 -0.95 -16.68
N LEU A 23 1.85 -1.01 -15.81
CA LEU A 23 2.68 -2.21 -15.61
C LEU A 23 2.07 -3.21 -14.63
N LEU A 24 1.26 -2.77 -13.67
CA LEU A 24 0.69 -3.62 -12.63
C LEU A 24 -0.83 -3.70 -12.76
N PRO A 25 -1.40 -4.89 -13.02
CA PRO A 25 -2.83 -5.11 -12.93
C PRO A 25 -3.37 -4.64 -11.58
N THR A 26 -4.57 -4.09 -11.55
CA THR A 26 -5.20 -3.51 -10.34
C THR A 26 -5.26 -4.48 -9.15
N HIS A 27 -5.32 -5.79 -9.42
CA HIS A 27 -5.27 -6.82 -8.39
C HIS A 27 -3.90 -6.92 -7.69
N PHE A 28 -2.80 -6.69 -8.40
CA PHE A 28 -1.45 -6.64 -7.83
C PHE A 28 -1.25 -5.41 -6.93
N LEU A 29 -1.75 -4.24 -7.36
CA LEU A 29 -1.71 -3.02 -6.54
C LEU A 29 -2.41 -3.20 -5.20
N LYS A 30 -3.57 -3.88 -5.18
CA LYS A 30 -4.27 -4.21 -3.93
C LYS A 30 -3.43 -5.10 -3.01
N LYS A 31 -2.71 -6.10 -3.55
CA LYS A 31 -1.83 -6.96 -2.74
C LYS A 31 -0.69 -6.16 -2.10
N ILE A 32 -0.04 -5.29 -2.87
CA ILE A 32 1.05 -4.43 -2.36
C ILE A 32 0.56 -3.59 -1.18
N VAL A 33 -0.64 -3.00 -1.31
CA VAL A 33 -1.25 -2.16 -0.27
C VAL A 33 -1.60 -2.96 0.98
N VAL A 34 -2.11 -4.20 0.83
CA VAL A 34 -2.37 -5.10 1.97
C VAL A 34 -1.08 -5.49 2.68
N TYR A 35 -0.01 -5.83 1.96
CA TYR A 35 1.28 -6.12 2.58
C TYR A 35 1.86 -4.91 3.31
N ALA A 36 1.81 -3.73 2.70
CA ALA A 36 2.27 -2.50 3.35
C ALA A 36 1.46 -2.19 4.62
N TYR A 37 0.14 -2.45 4.61
CA TYR A 37 -0.70 -2.33 5.79
C TYR A 37 -0.26 -3.27 6.91
N ILE A 38 -0.05 -4.56 6.61
CA ILE A 38 0.33 -5.57 7.60
C ILE A 38 1.70 -5.22 8.20
N VAL A 39 2.70 -4.94 7.36
CA VAL A 39 4.04 -4.55 7.82
C VAL A 39 3.99 -3.28 8.67
N SER A 40 3.26 -2.26 8.22
CA SER A 40 3.14 -1.00 8.98
C SER A 40 2.35 -1.16 10.28
N SER A 41 1.46 -2.16 10.37
CA SER A 41 0.69 -2.43 11.59
C SER A 41 1.50 -3.25 12.59
N ASN A 42 2.27 -4.24 12.12
CA ASN A 42 3.17 -5.03 12.96
C ASN A 42 4.33 -4.18 13.53
N ILE A 43 4.90 -3.25 12.74
CA ILE A 43 5.94 -2.32 13.23
C ILE A 43 5.41 -1.40 14.34
N ILE A 44 4.10 -1.11 14.37
CA ILE A 44 3.47 -0.29 15.43
C ILE A 44 3.13 -1.14 16.66
N GLU A 45 2.91 -2.45 16.51
CA GLU A 45 2.63 -3.38 17.62
C GLU A 45 3.89 -3.90 18.33
N GLU A 46 5.08 -3.72 17.76
CA GLU A 46 6.37 -4.10 18.38
C GLU A 46 6.91 -3.11 19.42
N ASN A 47 6.03 -2.35 20.11
CA ASN A 47 6.42 -1.31 21.07
C ASN A 47 5.77 -1.47 22.45
#